data_AF-A5KWF8-F1
#
_entry.id   AF-A5KWF8-F1
#
_cell.length_a   1.000
_cell.length_b   1.000
_cell.length_c   1.000
_cell.angle_alpha   90.00
_cell.angle_beta   90.00
_cell.angle_gamma   90.00
#
_symmetry.space_group_name_H-M   'P 1'
#
loop_
_entity.id
_entity.type
_entity.pdbx_description
1 polymer ?
#
loop_
_entity_poly.entity_id
_entity_poly.type
_entity_poly.pdbx_seq_one_letter_code
_entity_poly.pdbx_strand_id
1 'polypeptide(L)'
;MELEIYQVDSFTTQAFKGNPAGVCISRELLDESLMLSIAEEMAVPETAFLALDTMTLKWFTPEVEVKLCGHGTLAAVHVMKEQGLAKVGDKVVFNTLSGELTATVGESISS
;
A
#
# COMPACT_ATOMS: atom_id res chain seq x y z
N MET A 1 16.78 -12.18 3.01
CA MET A 1 16.14 -10.87 2.79
C MET A 1 15.08 -10.73 3.85
N GLU A 2 15.05 -9.61 4.56
CA GLU A 2 13.99 -9.31 5.53
C GLU A 2 13.09 -8.23 4.91
N LEU A 3 11.79 -8.48 4.89
CA LEU A 3 10.76 -7.56 4.38
C LEU A 3 9.67 -7.45 5.43
N GLU A 4 9.25 -6.22 5.71
CA GLU A 4 8.08 -5.96 6.54
C GLU A 4 6.84 -5.90 5.67
N ILE A 5 5.81 -6.67 6.06
CA ILE A 5 4.53 -6.69 5.40
C ILE A 5 3.45 -6.40 6.42
N TYR A 6 2.55 -5.50 6.06
CA TYR A 6 1.42 -5.06 6.87
C TYR A 6 0.13 -5.51 6.21
N GLN A 7 -0.86 -5.89 7.01
CA GLN A 7 -2.22 -6.09 6.55
C GLN A 7 -3.11 -4.99 7.13
N VAL A 8 -3.82 -4.27 6.27
CA VAL A 8 -4.64 -3.12 6.65
C VAL A 8 -6.05 -3.29 6.10
N ASP A 9 -7.04 -3.16 6.98
CA ASP A 9 -8.44 -3.12 6.62
C ASP A 9 -8.86 -1.67 6.29
N SER A 10 -9.04 -1.37 5.01
CA SER A 10 -9.43 -0.03 4.54
C SER A 10 -10.93 0.24 4.71
N PHE A 11 -11.29 1.51 4.86
CA PHE A 11 -12.68 1.99 5.03
C PHE A 11 -13.40 1.46 6.29
N THR A 12 -12.64 1.16 7.34
CA THR A 12 -13.19 0.71 8.63
C THR A 12 -12.32 1.22 9.78
N THR A 13 -12.90 1.26 10.98
CA THR A 13 -12.17 1.44 12.26
C THR A 13 -12.14 0.16 13.10
N GLN A 14 -12.77 -0.91 12.62
CA GLN A 14 -12.86 -2.22 13.27
C GLN A 14 -12.10 -3.25 12.44
N ALA A 15 -11.31 -4.10 13.11
CA ALA A 15 -10.65 -5.23 12.47
C ALA A 15 -11.66 -6.22 11.85
N PHE A 16 -11.23 -6.88 10.77
CA PHE A 16 -12.02 -7.88 10.02
C PHE A 16 -13.29 -7.30 9.37
N LYS A 17 -13.26 -6.00 9.04
CA LYS A 17 -14.30 -5.26 8.32
C LYS A 17 -13.65 -4.45 7.20
N GLY A 18 -14.44 -3.80 6.36
CA GLY A 18 -13.90 -3.01 5.25
C GLY A 18 -13.25 -3.89 4.18
N ASN A 19 -12.19 -3.38 3.56
CA ASN A 19 -11.48 -4.09 2.49
C ASN A 19 -9.99 -4.32 2.86
N PRO A 20 -9.56 -5.58 3.05
CA PRO A 20 -8.17 -5.88 3.41
C PRO A 20 -7.22 -5.62 2.24
N ALA A 21 -6.06 -5.06 2.55
CA ALA A 21 -4.92 -4.96 1.64
C ALA A 21 -3.62 -5.33 2.33
N GLY A 22 -2.74 -6.01 1.60
CA GLY A 22 -1.34 -6.15 1.99
C GLY A 22 -0.58 -4.88 1.64
N VAL A 23 0.45 -4.54 2.41
CA VAL A 23 1.34 -3.40 2.12
C VAL A 23 2.77 -3.80 2.43
N CYS A 24 3.66 -3.63 1.45
CA CYS A 24 5.09 -3.79 1.59
C CYS A 24 5.76 -2.46 1.23
N ILE A 25 6.57 -1.91 2.14
CA ILE A 25 7.32 -0.67 1.91
C ILE A 25 8.81 -1.00 1.92
N SER A 26 9.51 -0.63 0.86
CA SER A 26 10.95 -0.81 0.69
C SER A 26 11.61 0.47 0.21
N ARG A 27 12.95 0.57 0.31
CA ARG A 27 13.69 1.72 -0.23
C ARG A 27 13.65 1.73 -1.76
N GLU A 28 14.03 0.61 -2.35
CA GLU A 28 14.04 0.37 -3.80
C GLU A 28 12.85 -0.48 -4.22
N LEU A 29 12.52 -0.44 -5.53
CA LEU A 29 11.46 -1.25 -6.09
C LEU A 29 11.87 -2.72 -6.11
N LEU A 30 11.02 -3.58 -5.57
CA LEU A 30 11.21 -5.03 -5.63
C LEU A 30 11.06 -5.54 -7.07
N ASP A 31 11.69 -6.67 -7.37
CA ASP A 31 11.49 -7.36 -8.63
C ASP A 31 10.01 -7.77 -8.79
N GLU A 32 9.49 -7.68 -10.01
CA GLU A 32 8.08 -7.97 -10.29
C GLU A 32 7.66 -9.41 -9.93
N SER A 33 8.53 -10.38 -10.19
CA SER A 33 8.29 -11.77 -9.81
C SER A 33 8.21 -11.96 -8.28
N LEU A 34 9.00 -11.19 -7.53
CA LEU A 34 8.96 -11.21 -6.07
C LEU A 34 7.68 -10.55 -5.55
N MET A 35 7.28 -9.39 -6.12
CA MET A 35 6.02 -8.73 -5.77
C MET A 35 4.82 -9.66 -6.02
N LEU A 36 4.79 -10.34 -7.17
CA LEU A 36 3.74 -11.31 -7.48
C LEU A 36 3.74 -12.50 -6.51
N SER A 37 4.90 -13.07 -6.20
CA SER A 37 5.02 -14.18 -5.24
C SER A 37 4.54 -13.78 -3.85
N ILE A 38 4.84 -12.56 -3.41
CA ILE A 38 4.36 -12.03 -2.12
C ILE A 38 2.84 -11.81 -2.17
N ALA A 39 2.30 -11.26 -3.25
CA ALA A 39 0.86 -11.04 -3.38
C ALA A 39 0.07 -12.37 -3.40
N GLU A 40 0.62 -13.41 -4.02
CA GLU A 40 0.08 -14.77 -3.99
C GLU A 40 0.07 -15.34 -2.57
N GLU A 41 1.19 -15.24 -1.84
CA GLU A 41 1.31 -15.72 -0.45
C GLU A 41 0.36 -14.98 0.50
N MET A 42 0.19 -13.66 0.32
CA MET A 42 -0.68 -12.85 1.18
C MET A 42 -2.17 -13.19 1.00
N ALA A 43 -2.57 -13.70 -0.17
CA ALA A 43 -3.92 -14.19 -0.47
C ALA A 43 -5.07 -13.21 -0.11
N VAL A 44 -4.82 -11.91 -0.21
CA VAL A 44 -5.81 -10.83 -0.07
C VAL A 44 -6.15 -10.26 -1.46
N PRO A 45 -7.26 -9.49 -1.60
CA PRO A 45 -7.67 -8.92 -2.89
C PRO A 45 -6.53 -8.18 -3.61
N GLU A 46 -5.80 -7.32 -2.90
CA GLU A 46 -4.65 -6.61 -3.42
C GLU A 46 -3.54 -6.42 -2.38
N THR A 47 -2.30 -6.49 -2.85
CA THR A 47 -1.09 -6.11 -2.10
C THR A 47 -0.44 -4.91 -2.77
N ALA A 48 -0.21 -3.85 -2.00
CA ALA A 48 0.46 -2.62 -2.42
C ALA A 48 1.96 -2.69 -2.14
N PHE A 49 2.78 -2.29 -3.11
CA PHE A 49 4.23 -2.24 -3.00
C PHE A 49 4.70 -0.81 -3.23
N LEU A 50 5.34 -0.20 -2.23
CA LEU A 50 5.87 1.16 -2.28
C LEU A 50 7.40 1.14 -2.23
N ALA A 51 8.03 1.72 -3.25
CA ALA A 51 9.45 2.06 -3.25
C ALA A 51 9.63 3.53 -2.84
N LEU A 52 10.28 3.80 -1.71
CA LEU A 52 10.42 5.15 -1.15
C LEU A 52 11.31 6.07 -2.01
N ASP A 53 12.40 5.54 -2.58
CA ASP A 53 13.38 6.38 -3.29
C ASP A 53 12.80 6.96 -4.60
N THR A 54 11.89 6.23 -5.24
CA THR A 54 11.22 6.65 -6.48
C THR A 54 9.76 7.05 -6.27
N MET A 55 9.24 6.91 -5.06
CA MET A 55 7.80 7.01 -4.74
C MET A 55 6.93 6.18 -5.69
N THR A 56 7.44 5.03 -6.16
CA THR A 56 6.70 4.15 -7.08
C THR A 56 5.75 3.27 -6.27
N LEU A 57 4.46 3.33 -6.61
CA LEU A 57 3.42 2.52 -5.99
C LEU A 57 2.83 1.58 -7.05
N LYS A 58 2.95 0.27 -6.80
CA LYS A 58 2.36 -0.79 -7.63
C LYS A 58 1.37 -1.60 -6.78
N TRP A 59 0.42 -2.24 -7.44
CA TRP A 59 -0.54 -3.13 -6.80
C TRP A 59 -0.65 -4.43 -7.55
N PHE A 60 -0.72 -5.52 -6.82
CA PHE A 60 -0.88 -6.85 -7.36
C PHE A 60 -2.07 -7.51 -6.70
N THR A 61 -2.93 -8.14 -7.49
CA THR A 61 -3.73 -9.26 -7.00
C THR A 61 -2.81 -10.48 -6.84
N PRO A 62 -3.28 -11.61 -6.30
CA PRO A 62 -2.51 -12.86 -6.31
C PRO A 62 -2.07 -13.33 -7.71
N GLU A 63 -2.65 -12.80 -8.78
CA GLU A 63 -2.44 -13.29 -10.14
C GLU A 63 -1.75 -12.28 -11.07
N VAL A 64 -1.92 -10.97 -10.86
CA VAL A 64 -1.47 -9.96 -11.82
C VAL A 64 -1.32 -8.57 -11.21
N GLU A 65 -0.47 -7.74 -11.81
CA GLU A 65 -0.44 -6.31 -11.54
C GLU A 65 -1.73 -5.61 -12.01
N VAL A 66 -2.26 -4.70 -11.19
CA VAL A 66 -3.40 -3.86 -11.54
C VAL A 66 -2.99 -2.38 -11.65
N LYS A 67 -3.63 -1.67 -12.59
CA LYS A 67 -3.26 -0.28 -12.92
C LYS A 67 -3.59 0.74 -11.82
N LEU A 68 -4.59 0.44 -10.98
CA LEU A 68 -5.07 1.34 -9.94
C LEU A 68 -5.80 0.54 -8.85
N CYS A 69 -5.50 0.81 -7.59
CA CYS A 69 -6.23 0.26 -6.45
C CYS A 69 -6.40 1.33 -5.35
N GLY A 70 -7.63 1.83 -5.20
CA GLY A 70 -7.92 2.92 -4.26
C GLY A 70 -7.73 2.54 -2.78
N HIS A 71 -8.22 1.37 -2.37
CA HIS A 71 -8.10 0.92 -0.98
C HIS A 71 -6.66 0.52 -0.64
N GLY A 72 -5.94 -0.14 -1.55
CA GLY A 72 -4.49 -0.38 -1.42
C GLY A 72 -3.66 0.91 -1.32
N THR A 73 -4.07 1.97 -2.01
CA THR A 73 -3.45 3.31 -1.85
C THR A 73 -3.66 3.87 -0.45
N LEU A 74 -4.89 3.80 0.07
CA LEU A 74 -5.20 4.27 1.43
C LEU A 74 -4.48 3.45 2.49
N ALA A 75 -4.40 2.13 2.31
CA ALA A 75 -3.62 1.24 3.15
C ALA A 75 -2.13 1.65 3.17
N ALA A 76 -1.52 1.90 2.00
CA ALA A 76 -0.13 2.32 1.92
C ALA A 76 0.12 3.65 2.67
N VAL A 77 -0.75 4.65 2.49
CA VAL A 77 -0.64 5.93 3.21
C VAL A 77 -0.85 5.76 4.71
N HIS A 78 -1.76 4.88 5.12
CA HIS A 78 -1.96 4.56 6.52
C HIS A 78 -0.69 3.96 7.15
N VAL A 79 -0.06 2.97 6.48
CA VAL A 79 1.21 2.39 6.95
C VAL A 79 2.33 3.43 6.97
N MET A 80 2.45 4.28 5.94
CA MET A 80 3.43 5.38 5.94
C MET A 80 3.27 6.28 7.17
N LYS A 81 2.03 6.60 7.54
CA LYS A 81 1.75 7.41 8.72
C LYS A 81 2.15 6.69 10.02
N GLU A 82 1.74 5.44 10.20
CA GLU A 82 2.07 4.65 11.40
C GLU A 82 3.59 4.42 11.55
N GLN A 83 4.31 4.31 10.43
CA GLN A 83 5.77 4.22 10.40
C GLN A 83 6.49 5.57 10.53
N GLY A 84 5.76 6.68 10.67
CA GLY A 84 6.34 8.03 10.78
C GLY A 84 6.97 8.56 9.49
N LEU A 85 6.69 7.92 8.34
CA LEU A 85 7.14 8.32 7.01
C LEU A 85 6.29 9.46 6.40
N ALA A 86 5.09 9.67 6.94
CA ALA A 86 4.21 10.78 6.56
C ALA A 86 3.42 11.28 7.78
N LYS A 87 3.00 12.55 7.75
CA LYS A 87 2.24 13.20 8.83
C LYS A 87 0.84 13.58 8.34
N VAL A 88 -0.08 13.71 9.29
CA VAL A 88 -1.43 14.22 9.00
C VAL A 88 -1.35 15.56 8.28
N GLY A 89 -2.09 15.69 7.18
CA GLY A 89 -2.08 16.86 6.31
C GLY A 89 -1.04 16.81 5.17
N ASP A 90 -0.10 15.87 5.20
CA ASP A 90 0.85 15.71 4.10
C ASP A 90 0.13 15.26 2.83
N LYS A 91 0.59 15.78 1.70
CA LYS A 91 0.18 15.37 0.36
C LYS A 91 1.27 14.45 -0.21
N VAL A 92 0.95 13.17 -0.33
CA VAL A 92 1.86 12.15 -0.88
C VAL A 92 1.54 11.97 -2.37
N VAL A 93 2.58 12.05 -3.21
CA VAL A 93 2.47 11.84 -4.66
C VAL A 93 3.20 10.55 -5.02
N PHE A 94 2.50 9.65 -5.70
CA PHE A 94 3.00 8.36 -6.13
C PHE A 94 3.13 8.30 -7.64
N ASN A 95 4.21 7.67 -8.10
CA ASN A 95 4.40 7.27 -9.48
C ASN A 95 3.75 5.89 -9.69
N THR A 96 2.73 5.81 -10.55
CA THR A 96 1.96 4.59 -10.78
C THR A 96 1.88 4.26 -12.27
N LEU A 97 1.41 3.07 -12.61
CA LEU A 97 1.16 2.67 -14.00
C LEU A 97 0.09 3.53 -14.69
N SER A 98 -0.79 4.18 -13.91
CA SER A 98 -1.82 5.09 -14.39
C SER A 98 -1.37 6.57 -14.42
N GLY A 99 -0.09 6.84 -14.14
CA GLY A 99 0.46 8.19 -13.97
C GLY A 99 0.57 8.60 -12.51
N GLU A 100 0.70 9.90 -12.26
CA GLU A 100 0.79 10.42 -10.89
C GLU A 100 -0.54 10.24 -10.15
N LEU A 101 -0.48 9.62 -8.97
CA LEU A 101 -1.59 9.50 -8.04
C LEU A 101 -1.27 10.29 -6.77
N THR A 102 -2.20 11.10 -6.30
CA THR A 102 -2.03 11.85 -5.06
C THR A 102 -2.98 11.33 -3.99
N ALA A 103 -2.47 11.16 -2.77
CA ALA A 103 -3.28 10.97 -1.58
C ALA A 103 -2.90 11.99 -0.49
N THR A 104 -3.88 12.39 0.33
CA THR A 104 -3.65 13.25 1.50
C THR A 104 -3.78 12.41 2.75
N VAL A 105 -2.83 12.54 3.67
CA VAL A 105 -2.83 11.81 4.94
C VAL A 105 -3.92 12.38 5.86
N GLY A 106 -4.94 11.56 6.12
CA GLY A 106 -6.04 11.92 7.02
C GLY A 106 -5.73 11.68 8.50
N GLU A 107 -6.57 12.26 9.35
CA GLU A 107 -6.63 11.88 10.76
C GLU A 107 -7.12 10.44 10.91
N SER A 108 -6.56 9.71 11.87
CA SER A 108 -7.10 8.39 12.22
C SER A 108 -8.31 8.67 13.10
N ILE A 109 -9.48 8.20 12.69
CA ILE A 109 -10.70 8.35 13.49
C ILE A 109 -10.64 7.24 14.56
N SER A 110 -10.26 7.59 15.79
CA SER A 110 -10.36 6.66 16.92
C SER A 110 -11.85 6.43 17.23
N SER A 111 -12.24 5.16 17.32
CA SER A 111 -13.56 4.75 17.85
C SER A 111 -13.60 4.89 19.36
#